data_AF-A0A8T5RDU5-F1
#
_entry.id   AF-A0A8T5RDU5-F1
#
_cell.length_a   1.000
_cell.length_b   1.000
_cell.length_c   1.000
_cell.angle_alpha   90.00
_cell.angle_beta   90.00
_cell.angle_gamma   90.00
#
_symmetry.space_group_name_H-M   'P 1'
#
loop_
_entity.id
_entity.type
_entity.pdbx_description
1 polymer ?
#
loop_
_entity_poly.entity_id
_entity_poly.type
_entity_poly.pdbx_seq_one_letter_code
_entity_poly.pdbx_strand_id
1 'polypeptide(L)'
;MDEIVNVVSDILDFLKGDVYNLYTIYESYIRDLIISKKVNISAIIDNETKEQINSTIFQIINATNSAFMTIGVSKDKIMSNQDLLQNFFLSKRRIFTDYNSFLQLGLKDYI
;
A
#
# COMPACT_ATOMS: atom_id res chain seq x y z
N MET A 1 -33.92 13.05 19.03
CA MET A 1 -32.94 13.43 17.99
C MET A 1 -31.53 13.16 18.51
N ASP A 2 -31.22 13.60 19.73
CA ASP A 2 -29.93 13.35 20.40
C ASP A 2 -29.59 11.86 20.62
N GLU A 3 -30.57 11.01 20.97
CA GLU A 3 -30.33 9.56 21.10
C GLU A 3 -29.90 8.90 19.78
N ILE A 4 -30.49 9.32 18.65
CA ILE A 4 -30.12 8.78 17.33
C ILE A 4 -28.71 9.23 16.96
N VAL A 5 -28.36 10.49 17.27
CA VAL A 5 -27.02 11.03 17.04
C VAL A 5 -25.97 10.27 17.86
N ASN A 6 -26.27 9.97 19.13
CA ASN A 6 -25.36 9.22 20.00
C ASN A 6 -25.15 7.78 19.51
N VAL A 7 -26.23 7.07 19.15
CA VAL A 7 -26.12 5.70 18.61
C VAL A 7 -25.32 5.67 17.31
N VAL A 8 -25.53 6.63 16.42
CA VAL A 8 -24.75 6.74 15.17
C VAL A 8 -23.28 7.07 15.47
N SER A 9 -23.00 7.92 16.46
CA SER A 9 -21.63 8.25 16.88
C SER A 9 -20.90 7.02 17.42
N ASP A 10 -21.55 6.24 18.30
CA ASP A 10 -20.97 5.04 18.90
C ASP A 10 -20.68 3.96 17.84
N ILE A 11 -21.57 3.80 16.85
CA ILE A 11 -21.36 2.91 15.71
C ILE A 11 -20.16 3.38 14.88
N LEU A 12 -20.06 4.68 14.60
CA LEU A 12 -18.94 5.23 13.82
C LEU A 12 -17.61 5.06 14.55
N ASP A 13 -17.57 5.24 15.86
CA ASP A 13 -16.35 5.09 16.64
C ASP A 13 -15.94 3.62 16.81
N PHE A 14 -16.92 2.72 16.98
CA PHE A 14 -16.69 1.28 16.93
C PHE A 14 -16.12 0.84 15.57
N LEU A 15 -16.75 1.26 14.47
CA LEU A 15 -16.31 0.93 13.11
C LEU A 15 -14.96 1.56 12.77
N LYS A 16 -14.65 2.78 13.26
CA LYS A 16 -13.34 3.40 13.05
C LYS A 16 -12.21 2.55 13.62
N GLY A 17 -12.39 2.03 14.84
CA GLY A 17 -11.39 1.17 15.47
C GLY A 17 -11.13 -0.09 14.66
N ASP A 18 -12.20 -0.78 14.28
CA ASP A 18 -12.11 -2.02 13.51
C ASP A 18 -11.55 -1.79 12.10
N VAL A 19 -11.99 -0.75 11.40
CA VAL A 19 -11.49 -0.40 10.06
C VAL A 19 -10.01 -0.04 10.12
N TYR A 20 -9.58 0.74 11.11
CA TYR A 20 -8.18 1.10 11.28
C TYR A 20 -7.30 -0.13 11.59
N ASN A 21 -7.80 -1.04 12.43
CA ASN A 21 -7.12 -2.29 12.72
C ASN A 21 -7.01 -3.18 11.47
N LEU A 22 -8.10 -3.30 10.70
CA LEU A 22 -8.13 -4.07 9.47
C LEU A 22 -7.13 -3.52 8.44
N TYR A 23 -7.10 -2.19 8.28
CA TYR A 23 -6.14 -1.49 7.44
C TYR A 23 -4.69 -1.80 7.87
N THR A 24 -4.41 -1.73 9.17
CA THR A 24 -3.07 -2.02 9.73
C THR A 24 -2.64 -3.46 9.47
N ILE A 25 -3.57 -4.41 9.58
CA ILE A 25 -3.33 -5.83 9.28
C ILE A 25 -2.99 -6.01 7.80
N TYR A 26 -3.75 -5.40 6.90
CA TYR A 26 -3.50 -5.52 5.46
C TYR A 26 -2.20 -4.83 5.02
N GLU A 27 -1.90 -3.65 5.56
CA GLU A 27 -0.62 -2.96 5.31
C GLU A 27 0.56 -3.84 5.75
N SER A 28 0.48 -4.41 6.95
CA SER A 28 1.51 -5.30 7.48
C SER A 28 1.67 -6.54 6.61
N TYR A 29 0.56 -7.17 6.21
CA TYR A 29 0.57 -8.33 5.33
C TYR A 29 1.23 -8.03 3.96
N ILE A 30 0.94 -6.87 3.36
CA ILE A 30 1.54 -6.48 2.09
C ILE A 30 3.06 -6.25 2.25
N ARG A 31 3.50 -5.57 3.32
CA ARG A 31 4.93 -5.38 3.61
C ARG A 31 5.64 -6.71 3.82
N ASP A 32 5.05 -7.61 4.60
CA ASP A 32 5.60 -8.95 4.83
C ASP A 32 5.73 -9.74 3.53
N LEU A 33 4.73 -9.64 2.64
CA LEU A 33 4.78 -10.31 1.35
C LEU A 33 5.88 -9.73 0.44
N ILE A 34 6.07 -8.41 0.42
CA ILE A 34 7.16 -7.74 -0.31
C ILE A 34 8.53 -8.23 0.21
N ILE A 35 8.71 -8.25 1.53
CA ILE A 35 9.96 -8.71 2.18
C ILE A 35 10.19 -10.20 1.89
N SER A 36 9.15 -11.03 1.95
CA SER A 36 9.23 -12.47 1.68
C SER A 36 9.69 -12.77 0.25
N LYS A 37 9.36 -11.88 -0.70
CA LYS A 37 9.82 -11.94 -2.10
C LYS A 37 11.25 -11.42 -2.30
N LYS A 38 11.96 -11.10 -1.20
CA LYS A 38 13.35 -10.60 -1.18
C LYS A 38 13.55 -9.28 -1.92
N VAL A 39 12.52 -8.44 -1.97
CA VAL A 39 12.65 -7.08 -2.50
C VAL A 39 13.49 -6.26 -1.51
N ASN A 40 14.57 -5.63 -1.99
CA ASN A 40 15.44 -4.83 -1.14
C ASN A 40 14.83 -3.46 -0.84
N ILE A 41 13.91 -3.42 0.11
CA ILE A 41 13.19 -2.18 0.43
C ILE A 41 14.05 -1.11 1.13
N SER A 42 15.21 -1.49 1.66
CA SER A 42 16.16 -0.61 2.33
C SER A 42 17.18 0.02 1.37
N ALA A 43 17.11 -0.29 0.07
CA ALA A 43 17.96 0.33 -0.92
C ALA A 43 17.66 1.84 -1.03
N ILE A 44 18.72 2.65 -0.96
CA ILE A 44 18.63 4.08 -1.20
C ILE A 44 18.40 4.29 -2.70
N ILE A 45 17.24 4.86 -3.04
CA ILE A 45 16.77 4.97 -4.44
C ILE A 45 17.75 5.79 -5.30
N ASP A 46 18.35 6.83 -4.73
CA ASP A 46 19.29 7.71 -5.45
C ASP A 46 20.62 7.03 -5.82
N ASN A 47 20.93 5.89 -5.21
CA ASN A 47 22.11 5.09 -5.53
C ASN A 47 21.84 4.05 -6.63
N GLU A 48 20.60 3.92 -7.09
CA GLU A 48 20.20 2.92 -8.07
C GLU A 48 20.08 3.50 -9.50
N THR A 49 20.38 2.64 -10.47
CA THR A 49 20.12 2.91 -11.88
C THR A 49 18.62 2.94 -12.16
N LYS A 50 18.22 3.57 -13.27
CA LYS A 50 16.82 3.62 -13.68
C LYS A 50 16.24 2.22 -13.90
N GLU A 51 17.03 1.30 -14.43
CA GLU A 51 16.65 -0.10 -14.64
C GLU A 51 16.40 -0.81 -13.30
N GLN A 52 17.28 -0.62 -12.31
CA GLN A 52 17.10 -1.15 -10.97
C GLN A 52 15.83 -0.59 -10.32
N ILE A 53 15.62 0.72 -10.40
CA ILE A 53 14.44 1.37 -9.85
C ILE A 53 13.15 0.80 -10.44
N ASN A 54 13.08 0.71 -11.77
CA ASN A 54 11.91 0.15 -12.46
C ASN A 54 11.68 -1.32 -12.07
N SER A 55 12.74 -2.11 -11.98
CA SER A 55 12.65 -3.52 -11.56
C SER A 55 12.14 -3.65 -10.13
N THR A 56 12.69 -2.89 -9.18
CA THR A 56 12.29 -2.93 -7.77
C THR A 56 10.84 -2.50 -7.59
N ILE A 57 10.41 -1.42 -8.25
CA ILE A 57 9.02 -0.96 -8.21
C ILE A 57 8.07 -1.99 -8.82
N PHE A 58 8.46 -2.61 -9.93
CA PHE A 58 7.67 -3.70 -10.52
C PHE A 58 7.51 -4.89 -9.57
N GLN A 59 8.57 -5.26 -8.85
CA GLN A 59 8.49 -6.32 -7.84
C GLN A 59 7.56 -5.96 -6.67
N ILE A 60 7.61 -4.71 -6.20
CA ILE A 60 6.69 -4.18 -5.17
C ILE A 60 5.25 -4.26 -5.66
N ILE A 61 4.96 -3.73 -6.87
CA ILE A 61 3.61 -3.75 -7.45
C ILE A 61 3.09 -5.19 -7.56
N ASN A 62 3.90 -6.12 -8.07
CA ASN A 62 3.49 -7.52 -8.18
C ASN A 62 3.23 -8.19 -6.83
N ALA A 63 4.02 -7.85 -5.81
CA ALA A 63 3.81 -8.32 -4.45
C ALA A 63 2.47 -7.78 -3.91
N THR A 64 2.23 -6.48 -4.01
CA THR A 64 0.98 -5.84 -3.59
C THR A 64 -0.23 -6.42 -4.32
N ASN A 65 -0.15 -6.61 -5.64
CA ASN A 65 -1.22 -7.23 -6.43
C ASN A 65 -1.49 -8.66 -5.98
N SER A 66 -0.43 -9.43 -5.66
CA SER A 66 -0.58 -10.79 -5.13
C SER A 66 -1.28 -10.80 -3.76
N ALA A 67 -0.95 -9.84 -2.89
CA ALA A 67 -1.62 -9.68 -1.61
C ALA A 67 -3.11 -9.33 -1.81
N PHE A 68 -3.42 -8.37 -2.68
CA PHE A 68 -4.79 -7.98 -3.00
C PHE A 68 -5.63 -9.13 -3.57
N MET A 69 -5.08 -9.93 -4.49
CA MET A 69 -5.75 -11.13 -4.98
C MET A 69 -6.03 -12.14 -3.85
N THR A 70 -5.09 -12.29 -2.91
CA THR A 70 -5.21 -13.24 -1.79
C THR A 70 -6.32 -12.84 -0.81
N ILE A 71 -6.52 -11.54 -0.59
CA ILE A 71 -7.61 -11.02 0.26
C ILE A 71 -8.94 -10.85 -0.51
N GLY A 72 -9.02 -11.32 -1.76
CA GLY A 72 -10.27 -11.39 -2.53
C GLY A 72 -10.58 -10.16 -3.40
N VAL A 73 -9.63 -9.25 -3.62
CA VAL A 73 -9.81 -8.17 -4.60
C VAL A 73 -9.84 -8.74 -6.01
N SER A 74 -10.87 -8.40 -6.78
CA SER A 74 -11.04 -8.87 -8.17
C SER A 74 -9.87 -8.42 -9.06
N LYS A 75 -9.39 -9.33 -9.91
CA LYS A 75 -8.30 -9.06 -10.87
C LYS A 75 -8.56 -7.82 -11.74
N ASP A 76 -9.80 -7.61 -12.18
CA ASP A 76 -10.15 -6.47 -13.04
C ASP A 76 -9.87 -5.11 -12.35
N LYS A 77 -10.20 -4.99 -11.06
CA LYS A 77 -9.90 -3.80 -10.24
C LYS A 77 -8.40 -3.61 -10.00
N ILE A 78 -7.65 -4.70 -9.88
CA ILE A 78 -6.20 -4.64 -9.71
C ILE A 78 -5.55 -4.14 -10.99
N MET A 79 -5.94 -4.71 -12.14
CA MET A 79 -5.40 -4.34 -13.44
C MET A 79 -5.72 -2.89 -13.83
N SER A 80 -6.92 -2.39 -13.49
CA SER A 80 -7.30 -1.00 -13.78
C SER A 80 -6.47 0.03 -13.01
N ASN A 81 -5.83 -0.36 -11.90
CA ASN A 81 -5.09 0.53 -11.01
C ASN A 81 -3.57 0.29 -11.02
N GLN A 82 -3.08 -0.66 -11.81
CA GLN A 82 -1.67 -1.06 -11.81
C GLN A 82 -0.73 0.10 -12.15
N ASP A 83 -1.10 0.91 -13.14
CA ASP A 83 -0.29 2.06 -13.56
C ASP A 83 -0.34 3.22 -12.56
N LEU A 84 -1.38 3.31 -11.73
CA LEU A 84 -1.52 4.40 -10.76
C LEU A 84 -0.40 4.37 -9.73
N LEU A 85 -0.08 3.19 -9.20
CA LEU A 85 0.98 3.04 -8.20
C LEU A 85 2.35 3.41 -8.78
N GLN A 86 2.63 2.95 -10.00
CA GLN A 86 3.87 3.25 -10.70
C GLN A 86 3.98 4.74 -11.04
N ASN A 87 2.92 5.34 -11.56
CA ASN A 87 2.88 6.76 -11.91
C ASN A 87 3.01 7.64 -10.66
N PHE A 88 2.39 7.24 -9.55
CA PHE A 88 2.55 7.93 -8.27
C PHE A 88 4.01 7.90 -7.80
N PHE A 89 4.63 6.72 -7.78
CA PHE A 89 6.04 6.60 -7.41
C PHE A 89 6.92 7.51 -8.30
N LEU A 90 6.76 7.44 -9.62
CA LEU A 90 7.58 8.23 -10.55
C LEU A 90 7.36 9.74 -10.40
N SER A 91 6.12 10.18 -10.19
CA SER A 91 5.79 11.61 -10.03
C SER A 91 6.23 12.19 -8.67
N LYS A 92 6.35 11.34 -7.65
CA LYS A 92 6.71 11.72 -6.27
C LYS A 92 8.06 11.18 -5.81
N ARG A 93 8.87 10.57 -6.70
CA ARG A 93 10.14 9.89 -6.39
C ARG A 93 11.06 10.69 -5.48
N ARG A 94 11.14 12.01 -5.67
CA ARG A 94 12.01 12.91 -4.87
C ARG A 94 11.66 12.98 -3.38
N ILE A 95 10.49 12.48 -2.98
CA ILE A 95 10.02 12.46 -1.60
C ILE A 95 10.51 11.19 -0.87
N PHE A 96 10.96 10.18 -1.61
CA PHE A 96 11.34 8.88 -1.06
C PHE A 96 12.85 8.72 -1.06
N THR A 97 13.42 8.50 0.12
CA THR A 97 14.86 8.20 0.29
C THR A 97 15.16 6.74 -0.07
N ASP A 98 14.29 5.84 0.38
CA ASP A 98 14.36 4.40 0.13
C ASP A 98 12.96 3.85 -0.21
N TYR A 99 12.89 2.61 -0.65
CA TYR A 99 11.60 2.00 -1.00
C TYR A 99 10.70 1.76 0.22
N ASN A 100 11.27 1.60 1.42
CA ASN A 100 10.47 1.47 2.63
C ASN A 100 9.69 2.77 2.94
N SER A 101 10.30 3.94 2.72
CA SER A 101 9.65 5.25 2.82
C SER A 101 8.53 5.41 1.78
N PHE A 102 8.72 4.85 0.58
CA PHE A 102 7.65 4.74 -0.41
C PHE A 102 6.51 3.82 0.07
N LEU A 103 6.80 2.69 0.71
CA LEU A 103 5.76 1.81 1.25
C LEU A 103 4.95 2.48 2.36
N GLN A 104 5.60 3.25 3.24
CA GLN A 104 4.94 3.91 4.36
C GLN A 104 4.10 5.13 3.95
N LEU A 105 4.60 5.92 2.99
CA LEU A 105 3.98 7.19 2.60
C LEU A 105 3.14 7.08 1.34
N GLY A 106 3.52 6.20 0.42
CA GLY A 106 2.93 6.09 -0.91
C GLY A 106 1.93 4.97 -1.07
N LEU A 107 2.17 3.81 -0.43
CA LEU A 107 1.28 2.65 -0.57
C LEU A 107 -0.05 2.83 0.18
N LYS A 108 -0.02 3.62 1.27
CA LYS A 108 -1.17 3.87 2.15
C LYS A 108 -2.41 4.35 1.43
N ASP A 109 -2.26 5.21 0.42
CA ASP A 109 -3.40 5.78 -0.33
C ASP A 109 -4.00 4.77 -1.34
N TYR A 110 -3.37 3.62 -1.52
CA TYR A 110 -3.77 2.58 -2.49
C TYR A 110 -4.20 1.26 -1.84
N ILE A 111 -4.17 1.15 -0.51
CA ILE A 111 -4.72 0.05 0.30
C ILE A 111 -6.08 0.47 0.84
#